data_AF-A0A381C3U4-F1
#
_entry.id   AF-A0A381C3U4-F1
#
_cell.length_a   1.000
_cell.length_b   1.000
_cell.length_c   1.000
_cell.angle_alpha   90.00
_cell.angle_beta   90.00
_cell.angle_gamma   90.00
#
_symmetry.space_group_name_H-M   'P 1'
#
loop_
_entity.id
_entity.type
_entity.pdbx_description
1 polymer ?
#
loop_
_entity_poly.entity_id
_entity_poly.type
_entity_poly.pdbx_seq_one_letter_code
_entity_poly.pdbx_strand_id
1 'polypeptide(L)'
;MRINSFDVIAPGVLGGEASSAEILGAAVWLWMHSEFHRDLALETLPTVLLPIIEKQQYMLVSEKGKPVFFLSWMWMDEEGERRYLEAPGIMTQERDWFSGPRLWLRDWVAPFGHTQAMKNLVTEYLFPENCMRALYHRGVTRGKCVKNFRGDKVSQQQAYDWRAAHPLSAPVKELTARMQP
;
A
#
# COMPACT_ATOMS: atom_id res chain seq x y z
N MET A 1 13.91 -4.27 -11.62
CA MET A 1 14.94 -5.03 -10.88
C MET A 1 14.50 -6.48 -10.74
N ARG A 2 15.42 -7.46 -10.76
CA ARG A 2 15.10 -8.87 -10.51
C ARG A 2 15.39 -9.23 -9.06
N ILE A 3 14.41 -9.79 -8.34
CA ILE A 3 14.57 -10.33 -6.98
C ILE A 3 13.98 -11.74 -6.96
N ASN A 4 14.82 -12.76 -6.78
CA ASN A 4 14.41 -14.17 -6.88
C ASN A 4 13.67 -14.48 -8.21
N SER A 5 12.44 -15.01 -8.12
CA SER A 5 11.57 -15.30 -9.26
C SER A 5 10.77 -14.08 -9.75
N PHE A 6 10.95 -12.90 -9.15
CA PHE A 6 10.13 -11.72 -9.37
C PHE A 6 10.85 -10.59 -10.11
N ASP A 7 10.14 -9.99 -11.06
CA ASP A 7 10.50 -8.73 -11.70
C ASP A 7 9.77 -7.62 -10.97
N VAL A 8 10.52 -6.76 -10.31
CA VAL A 8 10.02 -5.69 -9.43
C VAL A 8 10.26 -4.34 -10.07
N ILE A 9 9.18 -3.55 -10.15
CA ILE A 9 9.18 -2.17 -10.65
C ILE A 9 8.63 -1.27 -9.53
N ALA A 10 9.46 -0.38 -9.01
CA ALA A 10 9.07 0.62 -8.01
C ALA A 10 9.95 1.87 -8.15
N PRO A 11 9.75 2.68 -9.21
CA PRO A 11 10.72 3.70 -9.61
C PRO A 11 10.97 4.77 -8.54
N GLY A 12 9.96 5.12 -7.75
CA GLY A 12 10.09 6.12 -6.67
C GLY A 12 10.95 5.67 -5.48
N VAL A 13 11.31 4.38 -5.38
CA VAL A 13 12.09 3.83 -4.25
C VAL A 13 13.32 3.05 -4.73
N LEU A 14 13.15 2.17 -5.72
CA LEU A 14 14.21 1.30 -6.24
C LEU A 14 14.86 1.86 -7.51
N GLY A 15 14.38 2.99 -8.03
CA GLY A 15 14.84 3.59 -9.28
C GLY A 15 14.37 2.83 -10.53
N GLY A 16 14.81 3.33 -11.69
CA GLY A 16 14.44 2.83 -13.01
C GLY A 16 13.27 3.60 -13.64
N GLU A 17 12.86 3.15 -14.82
CA GLU A 17 11.78 3.75 -15.59
C GLU A 17 10.67 2.72 -15.84
N ALA A 18 9.44 3.20 -15.99
CA ALA A 18 8.28 2.39 -16.30
C ALA A 18 7.30 3.17 -17.17
N SER A 19 6.68 2.49 -18.14
CA SER A 19 5.62 3.09 -18.94
C SER A 19 4.36 3.27 -18.10
N SER A 20 3.85 4.50 -17.97
CA SER A 20 2.61 4.77 -17.24
C SER A 20 1.43 3.94 -17.75
N ALA A 21 1.37 3.71 -19.07
CA ALA A 21 0.32 2.88 -19.68
C ALA A 21 0.45 1.39 -19.31
N GLU A 22 1.68 0.87 -19.23
CA GLU A 22 1.94 -0.51 -18.81
C GLU A 22 1.54 -0.70 -17.34
N ILE A 23 1.94 0.23 -16.47
CA ILE A 23 1.60 0.18 -15.05
C ILE A 23 0.09 0.28 -14.83
N LEU A 24 -0.57 1.22 -15.54
CA LEU A 24 -2.02 1.38 -15.47
C LEU A 24 -2.73 0.08 -15.92
N GLY A 25 -2.33 -0.48 -17.06
CA GLY A 25 -2.90 -1.72 -17.58
C GLY A 25 -2.71 -2.91 -16.62
N ALA A 26 -1.51 -3.07 -16.07
CA ALA A 26 -1.21 -4.14 -15.13
C ALA A 26 -1.98 -4.00 -13.80
N ALA A 27 -2.09 -2.77 -13.27
CA ALA A 27 -2.85 -2.49 -12.05
C ALA A 27 -4.34 -2.80 -12.25
N VAL A 28 -4.94 -2.31 -13.34
CA VAL A 28 -6.35 -2.57 -13.68
C VAL A 28 -6.60 -4.06 -13.87
N TRP A 29 -5.72 -4.76 -14.59
CA TRP A 29 -5.85 -6.20 -14.79
C TRP A 29 -5.81 -6.97 -13.47
N LEU A 30 -4.90 -6.61 -12.54
CA LEU A 30 -4.86 -7.21 -11.20
C LEU A 30 -6.13 -6.90 -10.38
N TRP A 31 -6.68 -5.69 -10.51
CA TRP A 31 -7.91 -5.27 -9.84
C TRP A 31 -9.14 -6.05 -10.31
N MET A 32 -9.22 -6.40 -11.61
CA MET A 32 -10.28 -7.27 -12.14
C MET A 32 -10.30 -8.66 -11.49
N HIS A 33 -9.16 -9.12 -10.96
CA HIS A 33 -9.04 -10.37 -10.21
C HIS A 33 -9.18 -10.20 -8.69
N SER A 34 -9.46 -8.99 -8.19
CA SER A 34 -9.63 -8.68 -6.77
C SER A 34 -11.11 -8.43 -6.44
N GLU A 35 -11.68 -9.20 -5.52
CA GLU A 35 -13.08 -9.01 -5.07
C GLU A 35 -13.38 -7.59 -4.57
N PHE A 36 -12.37 -6.85 -4.09
CA PHE A 36 -12.53 -5.50 -3.56
C PHE A 36 -12.51 -4.41 -4.64
N HIS A 37 -11.95 -4.69 -5.81
CA HIS A 37 -11.69 -3.68 -6.85
C HIS A 37 -12.42 -3.95 -8.17
N ARG A 38 -12.88 -5.19 -8.39
CA ARG A 38 -13.48 -5.62 -9.67
C ARG A 38 -14.75 -4.84 -10.05
N ASP A 39 -15.47 -4.30 -9.07
CA ASP A 39 -16.73 -3.58 -9.28
C ASP A 39 -16.53 -2.05 -9.34
N LEU A 40 -15.28 -1.58 -9.35
CA LEU A 40 -14.97 -0.16 -9.47
C LEU A 40 -15.28 0.34 -10.89
N ALA A 41 -16.02 1.45 -10.99
CA ALA A 41 -16.40 2.03 -12.27
C ALA A 41 -15.19 2.55 -13.05
N LEU A 42 -15.14 2.29 -14.36
CA LEU A 42 -14.00 2.63 -15.21
C LEU A 42 -13.68 4.13 -15.19
N GLU A 43 -14.70 5.00 -15.14
CA GLU A 43 -14.51 6.45 -15.09
C GLU A 43 -13.78 6.93 -13.81
N THR A 44 -13.71 6.11 -12.77
CA THR A 44 -13.00 6.45 -11.52
C THR A 44 -11.53 6.05 -11.54
N LEU A 45 -11.12 5.16 -12.46
CA LEU A 45 -9.74 4.67 -12.56
C LEU A 45 -8.72 5.81 -12.71
N PRO A 46 -8.93 6.84 -13.54
CA PRO A 46 -7.98 7.94 -13.65
C PRO A 46 -7.76 8.64 -12.31
N THR A 47 -8.82 8.91 -11.57
CA THR A 47 -8.76 9.59 -10.27
C THR A 47 -8.02 8.80 -9.21
N VAL A 48 -8.10 7.47 -9.25
CA VAL A 48 -7.46 6.62 -8.23
C VAL A 48 -6.05 6.16 -8.61
N LEU A 49 -5.77 5.87 -9.88
CA LEU A 49 -4.50 5.30 -10.33
C LEU A 49 -3.51 6.33 -10.89
N LEU A 50 -3.95 7.38 -11.60
CA LEU A 50 -3.00 8.34 -12.19
C LEU A 50 -2.17 9.07 -11.13
N PRO A 51 -2.74 9.57 -10.01
CA PRO A 51 -1.92 10.22 -8.98
C PRO A 51 -0.84 9.31 -8.40
N ILE A 52 -1.14 8.01 -8.26
CA ILE A 52 -0.18 7.00 -7.80
C ILE A 52 0.98 6.87 -8.79
N ILE A 53 0.65 6.74 -10.07
CA ILE A 53 1.62 6.49 -11.15
C ILE A 53 2.50 7.71 -11.35
N GLU A 54 1.91 8.90 -11.42
CA GLU A 54 2.62 10.17 -11.62
C GLU A 54 3.58 10.47 -10.46
N LYS A 55 3.15 10.20 -9.22
CA LYS A 55 4.01 10.38 -8.03
C LYS A 55 4.96 9.20 -7.80
N GLN A 56 4.93 8.17 -8.66
CA GLN A 56 5.74 6.96 -8.55
C GLN A 56 5.60 6.23 -7.19
N GLN A 57 4.41 6.32 -6.58
CA GLN A 57 4.10 5.75 -5.27
C GLN A 57 3.49 4.35 -5.38
N TYR A 58 4.11 3.50 -6.21
CA TYR A 58 3.67 2.13 -6.43
C TYR A 58 4.83 1.13 -6.53
N MET A 59 4.48 -0.13 -6.32
CA MET A 59 5.30 -1.28 -6.68
C MET A 59 4.44 -2.25 -7.49
N LEU A 60 4.90 -2.54 -8.71
CA LEU A 60 4.36 -3.61 -9.55
C LEU A 60 5.35 -4.78 -9.51
N VAL A 61 4.83 -5.99 -9.30
CA VAL A 61 5.65 -7.20 -9.34
C VAL A 61 5.05 -8.18 -10.33
N SER A 62 5.92 -8.72 -11.18
CA SER A 62 5.60 -9.75 -12.16
C SER A 62 6.39 -11.03 -11.89
N GLU A 63 5.80 -12.17 -12.21
CA GLU A 63 6.47 -13.47 -12.24
C GLU A 63 6.27 -14.10 -13.61
N LYS A 64 7.38 -14.48 -14.27
CA LYS A 64 7.37 -15.05 -15.63
C LYS A 64 6.58 -14.19 -16.63
N GLY A 65 6.78 -12.86 -16.56
CA GLY A 65 6.12 -11.88 -17.44
C GLY A 65 4.64 -11.62 -17.15
N LYS A 66 4.07 -12.18 -16.07
CA LYS A 66 2.69 -11.93 -15.66
C LYS A 66 2.66 -11.07 -14.40
N PRO A 67 1.87 -9.98 -14.34
CA PRO A 67 1.71 -9.23 -13.10
C PRO A 67 1.05 -10.12 -12.05
N VAL A 68 1.60 -10.13 -10.83
CA VAL A 68 1.11 -10.95 -9.70
C VAL A 68 0.78 -10.11 -8.47
N PHE A 69 1.29 -8.88 -8.43
CA PHE A 69 1.09 -7.99 -7.30
C PHE A 69 1.17 -6.51 -7.70
N PHE A 70 0.27 -5.73 -7.12
CA PHE A 70 0.33 -4.27 -7.14
C PHE A 70 0.21 -3.77 -5.69
N LEU A 71 1.06 -2.80 -5.37
CA LEU A 71 1.02 -2.03 -4.14
C LEU A 71 1.03 -0.54 -4.48
N SER A 72 0.19 0.23 -3.82
CA SER A 72 0.33 1.69 -3.72
C SER A 72 0.48 2.13 -2.27
N TRP A 73 1.06 3.31 -2.06
CA TRP A 73 1.20 3.89 -0.72
C TRP A 73 1.02 5.40 -0.70
N MET A 74 0.88 5.94 0.51
CA MET A 74 0.81 7.36 0.81
C MET A 74 1.76 7.71 1.95
N TRP A 75 2.35 8.90 1.89
CA TRP A 75 3.14 9.51 2.95
C TRP A 75 2.33 10.67 3.52
N MET A 76 1.67 10.46 4.67
CA MET A 76 0.72 11.42 5.21
C MET A 76 1.26 12.21 6.40
N ASP A 77 0.82 13.45 6.53
CA ASP A 77 0.80 14.13 7.81
C ASP A 77 -0.41 13.67 8.65
N GLU A 78 -0.61 14.28 9.82
CA GLU A 78 -1.71 13.93 10.71
C GLU A 78 -3.09 14.29 10.12
N GLU A 79 -3.19 15.41 9.40
CA GLU A 79 -4.44 15.85 8.79
C GLU A 79 -4.88 14.94 7.62
N GLY A 80 -3.92 14.57 6.77
CA GLY A 80 -4.12 13.63 5.67
C GLY A 80 -4.52 12.25 6.19
N GLU A 81 -3.83 11.76 7.23
CA GLU A 81 -4.20 10.51 7.90
C GLU A 81 -5.64 10.58 8.44
N ARG A 82 -6.03 11.72 9.04
CA ARG A 82 -7.37 11.86 9.61
C ARG A 82 -8.44 11.82 8.53
N ARG A 83 -8.24 12.56 7.43
CA ARG A 83 -9.14 12.51 6.26
C ARG A 83 -9.27 11.08 5.72
N TYR A 84 -8.15 10.38 5.57
CA TYR A 84 -8.15 8.99 5.07
C TYR A 84 -8.88 8.01 6.03
N LEU A 85 -8.82 8.27 7.33
CA LEU A 85 -9.50 7.44 8.33
C LEU A 85 -10.98 7.77 8.51
N GLU A 86 -11.42 8.99 8.23
CA GLU A 86 -12.81 9.42 8.46
C GLU A 86 -13.66 9.45 7.19
N ALA A 87 -13.07 9.79 6.04
CA ALA A 87 -13.80 9.97 4.79
C ALA A 87 -13.73 8.74 3.87
N PRO A 88 -14.65 8.61 2.90
CA PRO A 88 -14.51 7.65 1.81
C PRO A 88 -13.21 7.88 1.02
N GLY A 89 -12.53 6.80 0.59
CA GLY A 89 -11.21 6.88 -0.06
C GLY A 89 -11.15 7.66 -1.39
N ILE A 90 -12.31 8.01 -1.98
CA ILE A 90 -12.41 8.90 -3.15
C ILE A 90 -12.19 10.38 -2.78
N MET A 91 -12.22 10.73 -1.49
CA MET A 91 -12.00 12.09 -0.98
C MET A 91 -10.52 12.38 -0.68
N THR A 92 -9.60 11.47 -0.99
CA THR A 92 -8.16 11.71 -0.86
C THR A 92 -7.75 12.88 -1.76
N GLN A 93 -7.18 13.92 -1.17
CA GLN A 93 -6.72 15.10 -1.90
C GLN A 93 -5.35 14.84 -2.51
N GLU A 94 -4.99 15.59 -3.56
CA GLU A 94 -3.67 15.45 -4.18
C GLU A 94 -2.52 15.65 -3.17
N ARG A 95 -2.67 16.61 -2.25
CA ARG A 95 -1.69 16.86 -1.18
C ARG A 95 -1.50 15.68 -0.23
N ASP A 96 -2.51 14.83 -0.06
CA ASP A 96 -2.48 13.75 0.93
C ASP A 96 -1.50 12.65 0.55
N TRP A 97 -1.21 12.48 -0.75
CA TRP A 97 -0.31 11.44 -1.24
C TRP A 97 1.12 11.56 -0.70
N PHE A 98 1.60 12.79 -0.49
CA PHE A 98 2.94 13.09 0.00
C PHE A 98 2.95 14.38 0.85
N SER A 99 2.39 14.29 2.05
CA SER A 99 2.26 15.39 3.02
C SER A 99 3.12 15.22 4.29
N GLY A 100 3.58 14.01 4.62
CA GLY A 100 4.30 13.81 5.88
C GLY A 100 4.86 12.40 6.12
N PRO A 101 5.37 12.13 7.34
CA PRO A 101 6.18 10.95 7.62
C PRO A 101 5.38 9.67 7.89
N ARG A 102 4.05 9.71 7.88
CA ARG A 102 3.19 8.56 8.22
C ARG A 102 2.94 7.71 6.98
N LEU A 103 3.66 6.59 6.85
CA LEU A 103 3.53 5.69 5.70
C LEU A 103 2.31 4.77 5.80
N TRP A 104 1.46 4.82 4.78
CA TRP A 104 0.27 3.99 4.62
C TRP A 104 0.29 3.18 3.33
N LEU A 105 0.14 1.86 3.45
CA LEU A 105 -0.13 0.95 2.34
C LEU A 105 -1.62 1.05 2.00
N ARG A 106 -1.93 1.43 0.77
CA ARG A 106 -3.29 1.72 0.31
C ARG A 106 -3.86 0.52 -0.45
N ASP A 107 -3.34 0.24 -1.63
CA ASP A 107 -3.89 -0.81 -2.51
C ASP A 107 -2.98 -2.04 -2.50
N TRP A 108 -3.21 -2.98 -1.57
CA TRP A 108 -2.49 -4.27 -1.54
C TRP A 108 -3.24 -5.32 -2.36
N VAL A 109 -2.80 -5.59 -3.59
CA VAL A 109 -3.53 -6.47 -4.53
C VAL A 109 -2.67 -7.63 -4.99
N ALA A 110 -2.90 -8.81 -4.39
CA ALA A 110 -2.19 -10.07 -4.66
C ALA A 110 -3.18 -11.22 -4.94
N PRO A 111 -3.95 -11.19 -6.04
CA PRO A 111 -5.12 -12.03 -6.24
C PRO A 111 -4.81 -13.53 -6.38
N PHE A 112 -3.55 -13.88 -6.69
CA PHE A 112 -3.13 -15.27 -6.94
C PHE A 112 -2.35 -15.89 -5.78
N GLY A 113 -2.54 -15.42 -4.54
CA GLY A 113 -1.95 -16.03 -3.35
C GLY A 113 -0.53 -15.56 -2.99
N HIS A 114 -0.01 -14.52 -3.64
CA HIS A 114 1.36 -14.04 -3.45
C HIS A 114 1.59 -13.19 -2.19
N THR A 115 0.55 -12.94 -1.38
CA THR A 115 0.61 -11.98 -0.24
C THR A 115 1.81 -12.20 0.69
N GLN A 116 2.14 -13.44 1.05
CA GLN A 116 3.25 -13.68 1.96
C GLN A 116 4.62 -13.37 1.33
N ALA A 117 4.82 -13.74 0.07
CA ALA A 117 6.04 -13.41 -0.66
C ALA A 117 6.19 -11.89 -0.86
N MET A 118 5.08 -11.22 -1.18
CA MET A 118 5.07 -9.76 -1.37
C MET A 118 5.31 -9.01 -0.07
N LYS A 119 4.82 -9.52 1.07
CA LYS A 119 5.13 -8.99 2.39
C LYS A 119 6.64 -8.98 2.64
N ASN A 120 7.33 -10.09 2.35
CA ASN A 120 8.77 -10.16 2.51
C ASN A 120 9.48 -9.15 1.59
N LEU A 121 9.09 -9.05 0.32
CA LEU A 121 9.68 -8.07 -0.60
C LEU A 121 9.51 -6.62 -0.09
N VAL A 122 8.32 -6.31 0.42
CA VAL A 122 8.02 -4.96 0.95
C VAL A 122 8.85 -4.66 2.19
N THR A 123 8.96 -5.60 3.14
CA THR A 123 9.69 -5.36 4.40
C THR A 123 11.21 -5.44 4.26
N GLU A 124 11.72 -6.15 3.25
CA GLU A 124 13.16 -6.35 3.06
C GLU A 124 13.76 -5.31 2.09
N TYR A 125 13.03 -4.95 1.02
CA TYR A 125 13.57 -4.13 -0.07
C TYR A 125 12.88 -2.77 -0.22
N LEU A 126 11.55 -2.72 -0.15
CA LEU A 126 10.82 -1.47 -0.41
C LEU A 126 10.88 -0.51 0.77
N PHE A 127 10.59 -1.00 1.98
CA PHE A 127 10.51 -0.19 3.19
C PHE A 127 11.24 -0.85 4.38
N PRO A 128 12.53 -1.17 4.26
CA PRO A 128 13.27 -1.89 5.31
C PRO A 128 13.39 -1.12 6.62
N GLU A 129 13.32 0.21 6.56
CA GLU A 129 13.61 1.09 7.70
C GLU A 129 12.36 1.84 8.20
N ASN A 130 11.18 1.54 7.65
CA ASN A 130 9.95 2.28 7.96
C ASN A 130 8.96 1.45 8.78
N CYS A 131 8.19 2.14 9.60
CA CYS A 131 6.91 1.62 10.09
C CYS A 131 5.83 1.93 9.05
N MET A 132 4.90 1.01 8.85
CA MET A 132 3.82 1.15 7.86
C MET A 132 2.48 0.81 8.50
N ARG A 133 1.41 1.42 7.98
CA ARG A 133 0.02 1.11 8.34
C ARG A 133 -0.78 0.66 7.13
N ALA A 134 -1.83 -0.13 7.34
CA ALA A 134 -2.82 -0.41 6.32
C ALA A 134 -4.21 -0.55 6.94
N LEU A 135 -5.24 -0.18 6.18
CA LEU A 135 -6.62 -0.54 6.54
C LEU A 135 -6.85 -2.03 6.30
N TYR A 136 -7.49 -2.70 7.25
CA TYR A 136 -7.84 -4.10 7.07
C TYR A 136 -8.92 -4.26 6.01
N HIS A 137 -8.66 -5.11 5.01
CA HIS A 137 -9.54 -5.35 3.87
C HIS A 137 -10.96 -5.83 4.25
N ARG A 138 -11.16 -6.43 5.43
CA ARG A 138 -12.50 -6.78 5.95
C ARG A 138 -13.13 -5.69 6.81
N GLY A 139 -12.68 -4.44 6.69
CA GLY A 139 -13.22 -3.31 7.44
C GLY A 139 -14.72 -3.11 7.23
N VAL A 140 -15.20 -3.40 6.01
CA VAL A 140 -16.63 -3.31 5.65
C VAL A 140 -17.48 -4.34 6.41
N THR A 141 -16.98 -5.56 6.61
CA THR A 141 -17.74 -6.65 7.24
C THR A 141 -17.46 -6.82 8.73
N ARG A 142 -16.29 -6.36 9.23
CA ARG A 142 -15.83 -6.57 10.61
C ARG A 142 -15.52 -5.27 11.36
N GLY A 143 -15.83 -4.11 10.77
CA GLY A 143 -15.48 -2.80 11.30
C GLY A 143 -14.08 -2.36 10.90
N LYS A 144 -13.93 -1.05 10.62
CA LYS A 144 -12.66 -0.43 10.21
C LYS A 144 -11.60 -0.68 11.29
N CYS A 145 -10.47 -1.26 10.89
CA CYS A 145 -9.33 -1.46 11.77
C CYS A 145 -8.01 -1.29 11.02
N VAL A 146 -6.99 -0.92 11.76
CA VAL A 146 -5.65 -0.63 11.24
C VAL A 146 -4.70 -1.77 11.61
N LYS A 147 -3.92 -2.23 10.63
CA LYS A 147 -2.80 -3.14 10.85
C LYS A 147 -1.50 -2.34 10.80
N ASN A 148 -0.61 -2.64 11.75
CA ASN A 148 0.72 -2.06 11.81
C ASN A 148 1.76 -3.09 11.32
N PHE A 149 2.69 -2.63 10.50
CA PHE A 149 3.82 -3.39 9.96
C PHE A 149 5.12 -2.63 10.21
N ARG A 150 6.24 -3.33 10.10
CA ARG A 150 7.58 -2.76 10.21
C ARG A 150 8.48 -3.39 9.16
N GLY A 151 9.41 -2.62 8.63
CA GLY A 151 10.51 -3.13 7.82
C GLY A 151 11.45 -3.99 8.66
N ASP A 152 12.26 -4.79 7.97
CA ASP A 152 13.11 -5.80 8.63
C ASP A 152 14.28 -5.18 9.42
N LYS A 153 14.67 -3.93 9.09
CA LYS A 153 15.69 -3.18 9.83
C LYS A 153 15.11 -2.35 10.98
N VAL A 154 13.80 -2.38 11.20
CA VAL A 154 13.16 -1.71 12.34
C VAL A 154 12.98 -2.70 13.49
N SER A 155 13.60 -2.44 14.63
CA SER A 155 13.42 -3.27 15.84
C SER A 155 12.00 -3.15 16.42
N GLN A 156 11.62 -4.09 17.30
CA GLN A 156 10.33 -4.01 17.99
C GLN A 156 10.20 -2.76 18.85
N GLN A 157 11.29 -2.33 19.50
CA GLN A 157 11.32 -1.12 20.33
C GLN A 157 11.14 0.13 19.47
N GLN A 158 11.89 0.26 18.37
CA GLN A 158 11.73 1.39 17.44
C GLN A 158 10.31 1.46 16.87
N ALA A 159 9.70 0.32 16.53
CA ALA A 159 8.32 0.28 16.06
C ALA A 159 7.30 0.67 17.15
N TYR A 160 7.58 0.35 18.42
CA TYR A 160 6.78 0.79 19.56
C TYR A 160 6.91 2.30 19.75
N ASP A 161 8.14 2.82 19.81
CA ASP A 161 8.43 4.25 20.02
C ASP A 161 7.83 5.10 18.90
N TRP A 162 7.97 4.65 17.64
CA TRP A 162 7.37 5.33 16.50
C TRP A 162 5.85 5.40 16.60
N ARG A 163 5.18 4.31 17.02
CA ARG A 163 3.72 4.31 17.20
C ARG A 163 3.28 5.21 18.34
N ALA A 164 4.03 5.25 19.44
CA ALA A 164 3.75 6.14 20.55
C ALA A 164 3.91 7.62 20.16
N ALA A 165 4.89 7.94 19.32
CA ALA A 165 5.12 9.28 18.79
C ALA A 165 4.12 9.69 17.68
N HIS A 166 3.51 8.73 17.00
CA HIS A 166 2.57 8.97 15.90
C HIS A 166 1.24 8.25 16.14
N PRO A 167 0.48 8.54 17.20
CA PRO A 167 -0.82 7.89 17.43
C PRO A 167 -1.75 8.10 16.23
N LEU A 168 -2.68 7.17 15.98
CA LEU A 168 -3.66 7.34 14.91
C LEU A 168 -4.44 8.64 15.12
N SER A 169 -4.61 9.41 14.04
CA SER A 169 -5.33 10.68 14.06
C SER A 169 -6.86 10.57 14.14
N ALA A 170 -7.39 9.34 14.23
CA ALA A 170 -8.81 9.05 14.43
C ALA A 170 -8.98 7.82 15.32
N PRO A 171 -10.10 7.70 16.08
CA PRO A 171 -10.34 6.61 17.02
C PRO A 171 -10.73 5.31 16.32
N VAL A 172 -9.77 4.68 15.64
CA VAL A 172 -9.92 3.43 14.91
C VAL A 172 -9.19 2.31 15.64
N LYS A 173 -9.79 1.11 15.68
CA LYS A 173 -9.17 -0.05 16.34
C LYS A 173 -7.87 -0.45 15.65
N GLU A 174 -6.79 -0.58 16.42
CA GLU A 174 -5.54 -1.18 15.96
C GLU A 174 -5.51 -2.68 16.24
N LEU A 175 -5.11 -3.47 15.25
CA LEU A 175 -4.83 -4.89 15.43
C LEU A 175 -3.37 -5.07 15.81
N THR A 176 -3.13 -5.69 16.97
CA THR A 176 -1.79 -6.13 17.36
C THR A 176 -1.29 -7.20 16.41
N ALA A 177 0.00 -7.18 16.07
CA ALA A 177 0.64 -8.10 15.12
C ALA A 177 0.66 -9.58 15.58
N ARG A 178 -0.02 -9.94 16.68
CA ARG A 178 -0.19 -11.33 17.12
C ARG A 178 -1.54 -11.86 16.65
N MET A 179 -1.47 -13.00 15.97
CA MET A 179 -2.55 -13.90 15.59
C MET A 179 -3.42 -13.45 14.41
N GLN A 180 -3.06 -13.94 13.22
CA GLN A 180 -3.97 -14.77 12.44
C GLN A 180 -3.16 -15.92 11.83
N PRO A 181 -3.73 -17.14 11.78
CA PRO A 181 -3.06 -18.37 11.40
C PRO A 181 -2.54 -18.35 9.95
#